data_AF-A0A957UXU9-F1
#
_entry.id   AF-A0A957UXU9-F1
#
_cell.length_a   1.000
_cell.length_b   1.000
_cell.length_c   1.000
_cell.angle_alpha   90.00
_cell.angle_beta   90.00
_cell.angle_gamma   90.00
#
_symmetry.space_group_name_H-M   'P 1'
#
loop_
_entity.id
_entity.type
_entity.pdbx_description
1 polymer ?
#
loop_
_entity_poly.entity_id
_entity_poly.type
_entity_poly.pdbx_seq_one_letter_code
_entity_poly.pdbx_strand_id
1 'polypeptide(L)'
;MIKRTAPANLMVVFGASGDLAKRKLMPSLFHLFRQKLLHKGFVVLGYARTAMTDEEFRTQVGDALREHQAEEHGDAFDEEAWQRFSQMLFYQTGGYDDLGSFQSLAARVVALDDEFPTQHNHLFYLATPPNVFEPIASLLNEVGLTAAGDGGWTRLIIEKPFGHDLQSAHKLNDHLLSVFHEDQIYRIDHYLGKETVQNILVFRFGNGIFEPIWNRNYVDHVQITVSESLGVGTRGGYYDKSGAIRDMVQNHMM
;
A
#
# COMPACT_ATOMS: atom_id res chain seq x y z
N MET A 1 17.03 -14.98 3.20
CA MET A 1 15.90 -14.18 3.77
C MET A 1 14.95 -15.13 4.47
N ILE A 2 14.63 -14.93 5.76
CA ILE A 2 13.61 -15.72 6.45
C ILE A 2 12.26 -15.32 5.84
N LYS A 3 11.62 -16.25 5.11
CA LYS A 3 10.26 -16.05 4.60
C LYS A 3 9.31 -16.00 5.79
N ARG A 4 8.88 -14.79 6.18
CA ARG A 4 7.83 -14.59 7.19
C ARG A 4 6.49 -14.50 6.49
N THR A 5 5.58 -15.39 6.83
CA THR A 5 4.17 -15.29 6.43
C THR A 5 3.54 -14.12 7.17
N ALA A 6 2.85 -13.24 6.45
CA ALA A 6 2.07 -12.17 7.05
C ALA A 6 1.01 -12.76 7.99
N PRO A 7 0.73 -12.14 9.15
CA PRO A 7 -0.32 -12.62 10.06
C PRO A 7 -1.70 -12.57 9.38
N ALA A 8 -2.69 -13.27 9.94
CA ALA A 8 -4.07 -13.11 9.52
C ALA A 8 -4.47 -11.63 9.60
N ASN A 9 -5.17 -11.11 8.59
CA ASN A 9 -5.67 -9.73 8.59
C ASN A 9 -6.71 -9.52 7.48
N LEU A 10 -7.57 -8.53 7.69
CA LEU A 10 -8.43 -7.95 6.68
C LEU A 10 -7.79 -6.67 6.15
N MET A 11 -7.48 -6.65 4.87
CA MET A 11 -6.94 -5.50 4.17
C MET A 11 -8.04 -4.76 3.43
N VAL A 12 -8.33 -3.52 3.83
CA VAL A 12 -9.26 -2.64 3.11
C VAL A 12 -8.47 -1.78 2.12
N VAL A 13 -8.75 -1.90 0.83
CA VAL A 13 -8.09 -1.13 -0.23
C VAL A 13 -9.00 0.00 -0.69
N PHE A 14 -8.77 1.21 -0.18
CA PHE A 14 -9.45 2.40 -0.68
C PHE A 14 -8.91 2.75 -2.06
N GLY A 15 -9.80 3.05 -3.01
CA GLY A 15 -9.43 3.25 -4.41
C GLY A 15 -9.17 1.95 -5.16
N ALA A 16 -9.78 0.84 -4.73
CA ALA A 16 -9.61 -0.49 -5.35
C ALA A 16 -9.97 -0.55 -6.84
N SER A 17 -10.80 0.37 -7.35
CA SER A 17 -11.12 0.46 -8.78
C SER A 17 -10.05 1.19 -9.63
N GLY A 18 -9.04 1.77 -8.99
CA GLY A 18 -8.00 2.60 -9.60
C GLY A 18 -6.81 1.83 -10.19
N ASP A 19 -5.96 2.56 -10.91
CA ASP A 19 -4.81 2.02 -11.66
C ASP A 19 -3.76 1.36 -10.75
N LEU A 20 -3.42 2.00 -9.63
CA LEU A 20 -2.43 1.47 -8.67
C LEU A 20 -2.87 0.10 -8.11
N ALA A 21 -4.15 -0.02 -7.75
CA ALA A 21 -4.71 -1.26 -7.23
C ALA A 21 -4.59 -2.39 -8.26
N LYS A 22 -5.00 -2.11 -9.51
CA LYS A 22 -5.00 -3.09 -10.60
C LYS A 22 -3.60 -3.49 -11.05
N ARG A 23 -2.70 -2.54 -11.25
CA ARG A 23 -1.39 -2.77 -11.87
C ARG A 23 -0.29 -3.14 -10.90
N LYS A 24 -0.45 -2.85 -9.60
CA LYS A 24 0.60 -3.09 -8.60
C LYS A 24 0.10 -3.87 -7.39
N LEU A 25 -0.96 -3.42 -6.72
CA LEU A 25 -1.37 -4.04 -5.45
C LEU A 25 -1.90 -5.46 -5.64
N MET A 26 -2.90 -5.66 -6.51
CA MET A 26 -3.48 -6.99 -6.71
C MET A 26 -2.47 -8.00 -7.27
N PRO A 27 -1.63 -7.66 -8.28
CA PRO A 27 -0.53 -8.53 -8.70
C PRO A 27 0.44 -8.87 -7.57
N SER A 28 0.82 -7.91 -6.73
CA SER A 28 1.73 -8.14 -5.60
C SER A 28 1.10 -9.07 -4.55
N LEU A 29 -0.19 -8.87 -4.21
CA LEU A 29 -0.91 -9.73 -3.28
C LEU A 29 -1.07 -11.15 -3.83
N PHE A 30 -1.41 -11.30 -5.12
CA PHE A 30 -1.49 -12.60 -5.76
C PHE A 30 -0.13 -13.32 -5.79
N HIS A 31 0.96 -12.57 -6.02
CA HIS A 31 2.32 -13.09 -5.94
C HIS A 31 2.66 -13.58 -4.53
N LEU A 32 2.35 -12.80 -3.48
CA LEU A 32 2.53 -13.21 -2.08
C LEU A 32 1.69 -14.45 -1.73
N PHE A 33 0.47 -14.52 -2.25
CA PHE A 33 -0.40 -15.68 -2.10
C PHE A 33 0.22 -16.95 -2.71
N ARG A 34 0.68 -16.88 -3.97
CA ARG A 34 1.33 -18.01 -4.65
C ARG A 34 2.61 -18.46 -3.94
N GLN A 35 3.33 -17.52 -3.31
CA GLN A 35 4.50 -17.83 -2.48
C GLN A 35 4.16 -18.38 -1.08
N LYS A 36 2.87 -18.51 -0.73
CA LYS A 36 2.40 -18.91 0.62
C LYS A 36 2.88 -17.97 1.73
N LEU A 37 3.02 -16.68 1.41
CA LEU A 37 3.41 -15.62 2.32
C LEU A 37 2.22 -14.88 2.94
N LEU A 38 0.99 -15.24 2.57
CA LEU A 38 -0.23 -14.75 3.20
C LEU A 38 -0.84 -15.84 4.08
N HIS A 39 -1.31 -15.47 5.27
CA HIS A 39 -2.06 -16.38 6.13
C HIS A 39 -3.39 -16.79 5.48
N LYS A 40 -3.93 -17.95 5.87
CA LYS A 40 -5.23 -18.44 5.34
C LYS A 40 -6.43 -17.57 5.72
N GLY A 41 -6.29 -16.78 6.78
CA GLY A 41 -7.27 -15.78 7.23
C GLY A 41 -6.99 -14.38 6.68
N PHE A 42 -6.27 -14.29 5.56
CA PHE A 42 -6.08 -13.02 4.85
C PHE A 42 -7.30 -12.74 3.97
N VAL A 43 -7.85 -11.54 4.06
CA VAL A 43 -9.02 -11.11 3.29
C VAL A 43 -8.75 -9.73 2.71
N VAL A 44 -9.27 -9.46 1.51
CA VAL A 44 -9.21 -8.14 0.87
C VAL A 44 -10.62 -7.61 0.70
N LEU A 45 -10.86 -6.41 1.20
CA LEU A 45 -12.08 -5.64 0.94
C LEU A 45 -11.72 -4.42 0.08
N GLY A 46 -12.06 -4.46 -1.20
CA GLY A 46 -11.96 -3.29 -2.07
C GLY A 46 -13.03 -2.26 -1.69
N TYR A 47 -12.65 -0.98 -1.64
CA TYR A 47 -13.58 0.12 -1.36
C TYR A 47 -13.39 1.27 -2.35
N ALA A 48 -14.43 1.62 -3.10
CA ALA A 48 -14.42 2.82 -3.95
C ALA A 48 -15.83 3.31 -4.30
N ARG A 49 -15.89 4.48 -4.96
CA ARG A 49 -17.14 5.08 -5.46
C ARG A 49 -17.77 4.34 -6.64
N THR A 50 -16.96 3.59 -7.40
CA THR A 50 -17.45 2.81 -8.53
C THR A 50 -18.32 1.67 -8.01
N ALA A 51 -19.59 1.64 -8.41
CA ALA A 51 -20.49 0.55 -8.05
C ALA A 51 -20.04 -0.76 -8.69
N MET A 52 -19.74 -1.75 -7.86
CA MET A 52 -19.43 -3.13 -8.27
C MET A 52 -19.94 -4.12 -7.22
N THR A 53 -20.29 -5.33 -7.64
CA THR A 53 -20.48 -6.48 -6.74
C THR A 53 -19.15 -7.17 -6.42
N ASP A 54 -19.17 -8.11 -5.47
CA ASP A 54 -17.99 -8.96 -5.19
C ASP A 54 -17.55 -9.73 -6.46
N GLU A 55 -18.50 -10.25 -7.24
CA GLU A 55 -18.24 -11.00 -8.48
C GLU A 55 -17.66 -10.12 -9.58
N GLU A 56 -18.19 -8.90 -9.76
CA GLU A 56 -17.67 -7.94 -10.73
C GLU A 56 -16.24 -7.52 -10.36
N PHE A 57 -15.99 -7.29 -9.06
CA PHE A 57 -14.66 -6.97 -8.56
C PHE A 57 -13.67 -8.13 -8.77
N ARG A 58 -14.07 -9.37 -8.44
CA ARG A 58 -13.26 -10.57 -8.71
C ARG A 58 -12.94 -10.70 -10.19
N THR A 59 -13.92 -10.49 -11.07
CA THR A 59 -13.74 -10.56 -12.53
C THR A 59 -12.70 -9.54 -12.98
N GLN A 60 -12.87 -8.27 -12.58
CA GLN A 60 -11.94 -7.19 -12.91
C GLN A 60 -10.52 -7.47 -12.42
N VAL A 61 -10.35 -7.99 -11.21
CA VAL A 61 -9.03 -8.34 -10.68
C VAL A 61 -8.43 -9.52 -11.46
N GLY A 62 -9.23 -10.55 -11.77
CA GLY A 62 -8.78 -11.71 -12.53
C GLY A 62 -8.28 -11.33 -13.92
N ASP A 63 -8.99 -10.44 -14.62
CA ASP A 63 -8.58 -9.94 -15.93
C ASP A 63 -7.27 -9.15 -15.84
N ALA A 64 -7.16 -8.24 -14.88
CA ALA A 64 -5.94 -7.46 -14.65
C ALA A 64 -4.72 -8.35 -14.33
N LEU A 65 -4.91 -9.43 -13.55
CA LEU A 65 -3.83 -10.38 -13.24
C LEU A 65 -3.39 -11.18 -14.47
N ARG A 66 -4.33 -11.57 -15.36
CA ARG A 66 -4.02 -12.27 -16.61
C ARG A 66 -3.25 -11.37 -17.58
N GLU A 67 -3.68 -10.11 -17.72
CA GLU A 67 -2.97 -9.10 -18.51
C GLU A 67 -1.54 -8.89 -17.99
N HIS A 68 -1.38 -8.65 -16.68
CA HIS A 68 -0.06 -8.46 -16.06
C HIS A 68 0.87 -9.67 -16.25
N GLN A 69 0.35 -10.89 -16.16
CA GLN A 69 1.16 -12.09 -16.35
C GLN A 69 1.60 -12.26 -17.82
N ALA A 70 0.72 -11.93 -18.78
CA ALA A 70 1.06 -11.96 -20.20
C ALA A 70 2.16 -10.96 -20.56
N GLU A 71 2.20 -9.80 -19.89
CA GLU A 71 3.22 -8.77 -20.10
C GLU A 71 4.61 -9.16 -19.53
N GLU A 72 4.67 -9.74 -18.33
CA GLU A 72 5.96 -9.91 -17.64
C GLU A 72 6.66 -11.27 -17.85
N HIS A 73 5.91 -12.38 -17.97
CA HIS A 73 6.53 -13.71 -17.76
C HIS A 73 6.22 -14.76 -18.85
N GLY A 74 5.26 -14.55 -19.75
CA GLY A 74 4.93 -15.52 -20.81
C GLY A 74 4.43 -16.90 -20.34
N ASP A 75 4.52 -17.18 -19.03
CA ASP A 75 4.07 -18.41 -18.38
C ASP A 75 2.54 -18.47 -18.30
N ALA A 76 1.99 -19.68 -18.28
CA ALA A 76 0.56 -19.92 -18.14
C ALA A 76 0.01 -19.41 -16.80
N PHE A 77 -1.16 -18.75 -16.85
CA PHE A 77 -1.85 -18.24 -15.66
C PHE A 77 -2.24 -19.38 -14.71
N ASP A 78 -1.93 -19.21 -13.43
CA ASP A 78 -2.21 -20.20 -12.39
C ASP A 78 -3.67 -20.13 -11.95
N GLU A 79 -4.54 -20.75 -12.74
CA GLU A 79 -5.99 -20.70 -12.56
C GLU A 79 -6.40 -21.35 -11.21
N GLU A 80 -5.73 -22.39 -10.74
CA GLU A 80 -6.03 -23.01 -9.45
C GLU A 80 -5.68 -22.09 -8.27
N ALA A 81 -4.54 -21.39 -8.33
CA ALA A 81 -4.24 -20.35 -7.36
C ALA A 81 -5.26 -19.21 -7.42
N TRP A 82 -5.65 -18.77 -8.62
CA TRP A 82 -6.65 -17.72 -8.78
C TRP A 82 -8.00 -18.08 -8.18
N GLN A 83 -8.52 -19.29 -8.45
CA GLN A 83 -9.80 -19.75 -7.91
C GLN A 83 -9.84 -19.76 -6.37
N ARG A 84 -8.69 -19.95 -5.71
CA ARG A 84 -8.58 -19.84 -4.25
C ARG A 84 -8.40 -18.41 -3.78
N PHE A 85 -7.62 -17.61 -4.50
CA PHE A 85 -7.36 -16.22 -4.16
C PHE A 85 -8.61 -15.35 -4.28
N SER A 86 -9.40 -15.55 -5.33
CA SER A 86 -10.62 -14.79 -5.60
C SER A 86 -11.69 -14.90 -4.51
N GLN A 87 -11.73 -16.02 -3.77
CA GLN A 87 -12.64 -16.23 -2.64
C GLN A 87 -12.34 -15.35 -1.44
N MET A 88 -11.13 -14.78 -1.37
CA MET A 88 -10.73 -13.85 -0.32
C MET A 88 -10.94 -12.38 -0.73
N LEU A 89 -11.51 -12.13 -1.91
CA LEU A 89 -11.76 -10.80 -2.44
C LEU A 89 -13.23 -10.44 -2.29
N PHE A 90 -13.46 -9.29 -1.67
CA PHE A 90 -14.76 -8.67 -1.45
C PHE A 90 -14.71 -7.21 -1.87
N TYR A 91 -15.87 -6.60 -2.06
CA TYR A 91 -15.99 -5.22 -2.47
C TYR A 91 -17.12 -4.51 -1.73
N GLN A 92 -16.92 -3.21 -1.46
CA GLN A 92 -17.92 -2.33 -0.89
C GLN A 92 -17.90 -1.01 -1.67
N THR A 93 -19.08 -0.57 -2.10
CA THR A 93 -19.24 0.74 -2.72
C THR A 93 -19.48 1.81 -1.65
N GLY A 94 -18.84 2.97 -1.77
CA GLY A 94 -19.06 4.08 -0.85
C GLY A 94 -18.27 5.35 -1.16
N GLY A 95 -18.73 6.48 -0.61
CA GLY A 95 -18.03 7.77 -0.67
C GLY A 95 -16.81 7.82 0.25
N TYR A 96 -15.85 8.72 -0.01
CA TYR A 96 -14.67 8.90 0.86
C TYR A 96 -14.89 9.96 1.94
N ASP A 97 -16.01 10.65 1.87
CA ASP A 97 -16.42 11.81 2.67
C ASP A 97 -17.85 11.66 3.21
N ASP A 98 -18.41 10.44 3.16
CA ASP A 98 -19.79 10.14 3.57
C ASP A 98 -19.83 9.19 4.77
N LEU A 99 -20.36 9.67 5.89
CA LEU A 99 -20.45 8.91 7.14
C LEU A 99 -21.30 7.64 7.00
N GLY A 100 -22.41 7.69 6.24
CA GLY A 100 -23.28 6.52 6.04
C GLY A 100 -22.56 5.37 5.32
N SER A 101 -21.72 5.72 4.34
CA SER A 101 -20.85 4.77 3.64
C SER A 101 -19.81 4.14 4.58
N PHE A 102 -19.24 4.92 5.51
CA PHE A 102 -18.28 4.40 6.50
C PHE A 102 -18.93 3.55 7.59
N GLN A 103 -20.16 3.85 7.98
CA GLN A 103 -20.95 2.98 8.86
C GLN A 103 -21.21 1.62 8.18
N SER A 104 -21.54 1.64 6.89
CA SER A 104 -21.71 0.43 6.09
C SER A 104 -20.40 -0.34 5.93
N LEU A 105 -19.27 0.37 5.74
CA LEU A 105 -17.93 -0.23 5.71
C LEU A 105 -17.61 -0.91 7.03
N ALA A 106 -17.84 -0.26 8.17
CA ALA A 106 -17.60 -0.84 9.49
C ALA A 106 -18.43 -2.12 9.71
N ALA A 107 -19.71 -2.10 9.34
CA ALA A 107 -20.56 -3.29 9.38
C ALA A 107 -20.03 -4.42 8.47
N ARG A 108 -19.53 -4.09 7.28
CA ARG A 108 -18.94 -5.06 6.34
C ARG A 108 -17.63 -5.66 6.88
N VAL A 109 -16.79 -4.86 7.53
CA VAL A 109 -15.57 -5.33 8.20
C VAL A 109 -15.91 -6.32 9.31
N VAL A 110 -16.88 -6.00 10.18
CA VAL A 110 -17.33 -6.90 11.26
C VAL A 110 -17.86 -8.22 10.68
N ALA A 111 -18.70 -8.16 9.64
CA ALA A 111 -19.24 -9.36 9.02
C ALA A 111 -18.13 -10.28 8.43
N LEU A 112 -17.07 -9.69 7.86
CA LEU A 112 -15.94 -10.45 7.33
C LEU A 112 -15.02 -10.98 8.43
N ASP A 113 -14.87 -10.28 9.55
CA ASP A 113 -14.16 -10.78 10.74
C ASP A 113 -14.88 -11.97 11.39
N ASP A 114 -16.22 -12.01 11.32
CA ASP A 114 -17.01 -13.15 11.82
C ASP A 114 -16.93 -14.36 10.87
N GLU A 115 -16.82 -14.12 9.55
CA GLU A 115 -16.74 -15.17 8.53
C GLU A 115 -15.33 -15.75 8.39
N PHE A 116 -14.29 -14.92 8.55
CA PHE A 116 -12.89 -15.30 8.34
C PHE A 116 -12.06 -15.07 9.61
N PRO A 117 -11.08 -15.95 9.90
CA PRO A 117 -10.23 -15.79 11.08
C PRO A 117 -9.14 -14.73 10.86
N THR A 118 -9.55 -13.47 10.69
CA THR A 118 -8.69 -12.29 10.48
C THR A 118 -7.94 -11.88 11.74
N GLN A 119 -8.38 -12.38 12.90
CA GLN A 119 -7.88 -12.03 14.24
C GLN A 119 -8.06 -10.53 14.57
N HIS A 120 -9.08 -9.88 13.98
CA HIS A 120 -9.33 -8.45 14.14
C HIS A 120 -8.11 -7.57 13.82
N ASN A 121 -7.25 -8.07 12.92
CA ASN A 121 -6.13 -7.32 12.39
C ASN A 121 -6.59 -6.60 11.13
N HIS A 122 -6.56 -5.26 11.13
CA HIS A 122 -7.07 -4.45 10.01
C HIS A 122 -5.95 -3.62 9.39
N LEU A 123 -5.82 -3.71 8.07
CA LEU A 123 -4.87 -2.95 7.27
C LEU A 123 -5.59 -2.07 6.26
N PHE A 124 -5.60 -0.76 6.48
CA PHE A 124 -6.22 0.19 5.57
C PHE A 124 -5.17 0.72 4.58
N TYR A 125 -5.33 0.45 3.29
CA TYR A 125 -4.44 0.95 2.24
C TYR A 125 -5.13 2.07 1.46
N LEU A 126 -4.56 3.28 1.52
CA LEU A 126 -5.06 4.44 0.77
C LEU A 126 -4.44 4.51 -0.63
N ALA A 127 -4.99 3.73 -1.58
CA ALA A 127 -4.66 3.83 -2.99
C ALA A 127 -5.51 4.91 -3.69
N THR A 128 -5.64 6.07 -3.02
CA THR A 128 -6.49 7.19 -3.43
C THR A 128 -5.68 8.47 -3.63
N PRO A 129 -6.24 9.49 -4.30
CA PRO A 129 -5.63 10.81 -4.33
C PRO A 129 -5.43 11.41 -2.92
N PRO A 130 -4.40 12.25 -2.71
CA PRO A 130 -4.06 12.76 -1.37
C PRO A 130 -5.12 13.66 -0.74
N ASN A 131 -6.00 14.29 -1.53
CA ASN A 131 -7.06 15.15 -1.02
C ASN A 131 -8.15 14.41 -0.23
N VAL A 132 -8.17 13.07 -0.28
CA VAL A 132 -9.11 12.26 0.52
C VAL A 132 -8.46 11.53 1.69
N PHE A 133 -7.15 11.71 1.93
CA PHE A 133 -6.48 11.06 3.08
C PHE A 133 -7.03 11.53 4.42
N GLU A 134 -7.13 12.86 4.64
CA GLU A 134 -7.68 13.41 5.89
C GLU A 134 -9.16 13.00 6.11
N PRO A 135 -10.07 13.13 5.11
CA PRO A 135 -11.45 12.64 5.25
C PRO A 135 -11.55 11.15 5.61
N ILE A 136 -10.81 10.28 4.91
CA ILE A 136 -10.86 8.84 5.16
C ILE A 136 -10.35 8.53 6.58
N ALA A 137 -9.22 9.11 6.99
CA ALA A 137 -8.67 8.88 8.33
C ALA A 137 -9.62 9.34 9.45
N SER A 138 -10.26 10.51 9.28
CA SER A 138 -11.26 11.02 10.23
C SER A 138 -12.47 10.10 10.34
N LEU A 139 -13.02 9.66 9.21
CA LEU A 139 -14.21 8.82 9.18
C LEU A 139 -13.93 7.40 9.69
N LEU A 140 -12.75 6.83 9.41
CA LEU A 140 -12.31 5.58 10.04
C LEU A 140 -12.33 5.69 11.57
N ASN A 141 -11.86 6.82 12.11
CA ASN A 141 -11.84 7.04 13.55
C ASN A 141 -13.25 7.19 14.12
N GLU A 142 -14.10 7.96 13.43
CA GLU A 142 -15.48 8.19 13.83
C GLU A 142 -16.30 6.89 13.91
N VAL A 143 -16.09 5.96 12.99
CA VAL A 143 -16.75 4.64 13.00
C VAL A 143 -16.01 3.58 13.83
N GLY A 144 -14.97 3.97 14.56
CA GLY A 144 -14.27 3.10 15.51
C GLY A 144 -13.31 2.08 14.88
N LEU A 145 -12.93 2.26 13.61
CA LEU A 145 -12.04 1.36 12.88
C LEU A 145 -10.55 1.67 13.08
N THR A 146 -10.17 2.75 13.78
CA THR A 146 -8.77 3.11 14.07
C THR A 146 -8.23 2.43 15.33
N ALA A 147 -9.12 2.12 16.28
CA ALA A 147 -8.78 1.36 17.47
C ALA A 147 -8.49 -0.10 17.10
N ALA A 148 -7.49 -0.70 17.74
CA ALA A 148 -7.37 -2.15 17.71
C ALA A 148 -8.57 -2.76 18.45
N GLY A 149 -9.31 -3.67 17.80
CA GLY A 149 -10.30 -4.50 18.48
C GLY A 149 -9.66 -5.35 19.59
N ASP A 150 -10.46 -6.10 20.35
CA ASP A 150 -9.97 -6.95 21.46
C ASP A 150 -8.88 -7.94 21.00
N GLY A 151 -7.61 -7.53 21.14
CA GLY A 151 -6.41 -8.33 20.86
C GLY A 151 -5.80 -8.21 19.45
N GLY A 152 -6.40 -7.42 18.55
CA GLY A 152 -5.91 -7.22 17.18
C GLY A 152 -4.92 -6.06 17.02
N TRP A 153 -4.58 -5.70 15.77
CA TRP A 153 -3.89 -4.46 15.44
C TRP A 153 -4.57 -3.74 14.28
N THR A 154 -4.48 -2.41 14.27
CA THR A 154 -4.93 -1.57 13.16
C THR A 154 -3.75 -0.81 12.59
N ARG A 155 -3.60 -0.81 11.25
CA ARG A 155 -2.54 -0.10 10.53
C ARG A 155 -3.08 0.63 9.31
N LEU A 156 -2.47 1.76 9.00
CA LEU A 156 -2.77 2.60 7.85
C LEU A 156 -1.56 2.67 6.93
N ILE A 157 -1.72 2.28 5.67
CA ILE A 157 -0.75 2.51 4.60
C ILE A 157 -1.20 3.72 3.79
N ILE A 158 -0.30 4.69 3.64
CA ILE A 158 -0.52 5.91 2.89
C ILE A 158 0.52 6.06 1.79
N GLU A 159 0.06 6.47 0.61
CA GLU A 159 0.88 6.71 -0.56
C GLU A 159 1.34 8.17 -0.64
N LYS A 160 2.41 8.40 -1.40
CA LYS A 160 2.84 9.75 -1.76
C LYS A 160 1.80 10.43 -2.67
N PRO A 161 1.69 11.78 -2.67
CA PRO A 161 2.55 12.75 -1.96
C PRO A 161 2.11 13.06 -0.51
N PHE A 162 3.10 13.28 0.35
CA PHE A 162 2.93 13.70 1.76
C PHE A 162 2.99 15.22 1.88
N GLY A 163 1.91 15.89 1.49
CA GLY A 163 1.91 17.34 1.33
C GLY A 163 2.67 17.79 0.08
N HIS A 164 2.75 19.10 -0.12
CA HIS A 164 3.44 19.75 -1.25
C HIS A 164 4.51 20.76 -0.81
N ASP A 165 4.57 21.01 0.50
CA ASP A 165 5.55 21.82 1.21
C ASP A 165 5.60 21.37 2.68
N LEU A 166 6.51 21.97 3.45
CA LEU A 166 6.70 21.66 4.87
C LEU A 166 5.41 21.87 5.68
N GLN A 167 4.67 22.95 5.44
CA GLN A 167 3.48 23.30 6.20
C GLN A 167 2.34 22.30 5.96
N SER A 168 2.09 21.95 4.70
CA SER A 168 1.08 20.96 4.32
C SER A 168 1.45 19.54 4.76
N ALA A 169 2.75 19.19 4.75
CA ALA A 169 3.22 17.92 5.29
C ALA A 169 3.00 17.82 6.81
N HIS A 170 3.34 18.88 7.57
CA HIS A 170 3.04 18.95 9.00
C HIS A 170 1.56 18.86 9.27
N LYS A 171 0.73 19.61 8.54
CA LYS A 171 -0.73 19.57 8.71
C LYS A 171 -1.28 18.15 8.52
N LEU A 172 -0.90 17.47 7.45
CA LEU A 172 -1.33 16.09 7.19
C LEU A 172 -0.84 15.15 8.30
N ASN A 173 0.41 15.30 8.71
CA ASN A 173 1.01 14.46 9.75
C ASN A 173 0.31 14.64 11.10
N ASP A 174 0.07 15.89 11.52
CA ASP A 174 -0.60 16.23 12.77
C ASP A 174 -2.04 15.72 12.76
N HIS A 175 -2.73 15.81 11.61
CA HIS A 175 -4.06 15.24 11.43
C HIS A 175 -4.06 13.71 11.61
N LEU A 176 -3.16 13.00 10.92
CA LEU A 176 -3.06 11.54 11.03
C LEU A 176 -2.72 11.11 12.47
N LEU A 177 -1.81 11.81 13.13
CA LEU A 177 -1.43 11.54 14.52
C LEU A 177 -2.51 11.87 15.55
N SER A 178 -3.54 12.64 15.16
CA SER A 178 -4.70 12.87 16.01
C SER A 178 -5.67 11.67 16.06
N VAL A 179 -5.55 10.73 15.09
CA VAL A 179 -6.47 9.58 14.95
C VAL A 179 -5.77 8.21 14.91
N PHE A 180 -4.46 8.17 14.65
CA PHE A 180 -3.62 6.98 14.70
C PHE A 180 -2.37 7.23 15.53
N HIS A 181 -1.85 6.19 16.17
CA HIS A 181 -0.50 6.19 16.73
C HIS A 181 0.54 6.04 15.61
N GLU A 182 1.75 6.59 15.81
CA GLU A 182 2.80 6.60 14.78
C GLU A 182 3.22 5.19 14.33
N ASP A 183 3.19 4.20 15.23
CA ASP A 183 3.49 2.80 14.92
C ASP A 183 2.40 2.08 14.09
N GLN A 184 1.23 2.71 13.94
CA GLN A 184 0.16 2.26 13.06
C GLN A 184 0.31 2.81 11.63
N ILE A 185 1.12 3.86 11.40
CA ILE A 185 1.18 4.58 10.13
C ILE A 185 2.39 4.12 9.29
N TYR A 186 2.11 3.62 8.10
CA TYR A 186 3.09 3.15 7.12
C TYR A 186 3.08 4.09 5.90
N ARG A 187 4.03 5.02 5.87
CA ARG A 187 4.24 5.95 4.75
C ARG A 187 5.06 5.27 3.67
N ILE A 188 4.49 5.10 2.48
CA ILE A 188 5.16 4.39 1.39
C ILE A 188 6.16 5.31 0.68
N ASP A 189 7.41 4.87 0.69
CA ASP A 189 8.37 5.14 -0.37
C ASP A 189 8.81 3.80 -0.99
N HIS A 190 8.40 3.56 -2.23
CA HIS A 190 8.66 2.28 -2.89
C HIS A 190 10.14 2.03 -3.20
N TYR A 191 11.03 3.04 -3.16
CA TYR A 191 12.47 2.83 -3.30
C TYR A 191 13.04 2.08 -2.10
N LEU A 192 12.49 2.27 -0.89
CA LEU A 192 12.89 1.51 0.31
C LEU A 192 12.54 0.02 0.22
N GLY A 193 11.64 -0.35 -0.69
CA GLY A 193 11.31 -1.75 -1.01
C GLY A 193 12.29 -2.42 -1.99
N LYS A 194 13.19 -1.67 -2.64
CA LYS A 194 14.13 -2.23 -3.62
C LYS A 194 15.24 -3.00 -2.92
N GLU A 195 15.54 -4.20 -3.42
CA GLU A 195 16.55 -5.09 -2.84
C GLU A 195 17.92 -4.41 -2.69
N THR A 196 18.35 -3.66 -3.71
CA THR A 196 19.63 -2.94 -3.68
C THR A 196 19.69 -1.86 -2.60
N VAL A 197 18.57 -1.18 -2.31
CA VAL A 197 18.48 -0.17 -1.25
C VAL A 197 18.54 -0.83 0.13
N GLN A 198 17.79 -1.91 0.34
CA GLN A 198 17.82 -2.66 1.60
C GLN A 198 19.21 -3.26 1.88
N ASN A 199 19.92 -3.68 0.83
CA ASN A 199 21.26 -4.25 0.94
C ASN A 199 22.33 -3.24 1.38
N ILE A 200 22.09 -1.92 1.31
CA ILE A 200 23.06 -0.91 1.78
C ILE A 200 23.41 -1.11 3.26
N LEU A 201 22.42 -1.46 4.10
CA LEU A 201 22.63 -1.68 5.53
C LEU A 201 23.49 -2.92 5.78
N VAL A 202 23.18 -4.02 5.09
CA VAL A 202 23.94 -5.27 5.20
C VAL A 202 25.37 -5.07 4.69
N PHE A 203 25.55 -4.34 3.59
CA PHE A 203 26.86 -4.03 3.03
C PHE A 203 27.72 -3.21 4.00
N ARG A 204 27.17 -2.13 4.58
CA ARG A 204 27.89 -1.26 5.51
C ARG A 204 28.23 -1.93 6.83
N PHE A 205 27.25 -2.57 7.47
CA PHE A 205 27.39 -3.02 8.86
C PHE A 205 27.69 -4.52 8.99
N GLY A 206 27.44 -5.31 7.95
CA GLY A 206 27.71 -6.75 7.94
C GLY A 206 29.14 -7.12 7.53
N ASN A 207 29.97 -6.16 7.12
CA ASN A 207 31.30 -6.40 6.58
C ASN A 207 32.37 -5.60 7.34
N GLY A 208 33.24 -6.29 8.07
CA GLY A 208 34.32 -5.66 8.86
C GLY A 208 35.37 -4.91 8.04
N ILE A 209 35.39 -5.06 6.72
CA ILE A 209 36.26 -4.30 5.81
C ILE A 209 35.64 -2.93 5.46
N PHE A 210 34.31 -2.85 5.32
CA PHE A 210 33.64 -1.62 4.88
C PHE A 210 33.31 -0.67 6.02
N GLU A 211 32.99 -1.19 7.20
CA GLU A 211 32.63 -0.35 8.36
C GLU A 211 33.74 0.66 8.74
N PRO A 212 35.04 0.29 8.83
CA PRO A 212 36.09 1.22 9.23
C PRO A 212 36.44 2.29 8.20
N ILE A 213 36.14 2.05 6.91
CA ILE A 213 36.43 2.98 5.81
C ILE A 213 35.20 3.82 5.42
N TRP A 214 34.04 3.59 6.01
CA TRP A 214 32.83 4.36 5.72
C TRP A 214 32.76 5.65 6.55
N ASN A 215 33.74 6.56 6.36
CA ASN A 215 33.79 7.86 7.03
C ASN A 215 34.60 8.90 6.23
N ARG A 216 34.57 10.16 6.70
CA ARG A 216 35.20 11.32 6.05
C ARG A 216 36.72 11.24 5.85
N ASN A 217 37.41 10.30 6.49
CA ASN A 217 38.86 10.13 6.34
C ASN A 217 39.21 9.29 5.10
N TYR A 218 38.28 8.48 4.61
CA TYR A 218 38.50 7.52 3.52
C TYR A 218 37.55 7.73 2.33
N VAL A 219 36.39 8.38 2.56
CA VAL A 219 35.42 8.70 1.51
C VAL A 219 35.59 10.15 1.07
N ASP A 220 35.92 10.33 -0.22
CA ASP A 220 36.02 11.64 -0.86
C ASP A 220 34.64 12.28 -1.11
N HIS A 221 33.73 11.53 -1.74
CA HIS A 221 32.34 11.97 -1.95
C HIS A 221 31.37 10.79 -2.05
N VAL A 222 30.08 11.08 -1.91
CA VAL A 222 28.98 10.14 -2.16
C VAL A 222 28.12 10.72 -3.28
N GLN A 223 27.94 9.94 -4.35
CA GLN A 223 27.09 10.31 -5.48
C GLN A 223 25.84 9.43 -5.51
N ILE A 224 24.67 10.07 -5.55
CA ILE A 224 23.38 9.41 -5.74
C ILE A 224 22.83 9.91 -7.07
N THR A 225 22.54 8.98 -7.98
CA THR A 225 22.03 9.30 -9.32
C THR A 225 20.75 8.54 -9.58
N VAL A 226 19.71 9.27 -9.96
CA VAL A 226 18.46 8.71 -10.49
C VAL A 226 18.25 9.28 -11.87
N SER A 227 18.25 8.41 -12.88
CA SER A 227 18.17 8.79 -14.29
C SER A 227 17.05 8.00 -14.97
N GLU A 228 16.19 8.70 -15.70
CA GLU A 228 15.12 8.11 -16.50
C GLU A 228 15.33 8.46 -17.97
N SER A 229 15.15 7.48 -18.86
CA SER A 229 15.18 7.70 -20.31
C SER A 229 13.83 8.14 -20.88
N LEU A 230 12.76 8.00 -20.10
CA LEU A 230 11.40 8.36 -20.48
C LEU A 230 11.13 9.84 -20.20
N GLY A 231 10.42 10.49 -21.12
CA GLY A 231 9.90 11.84 -20.91
C GLY A 231 8.62 11.86 -20.05
N VAL A 232 8.06 13.05 -19.83
CA VAL A 232 6.89 13.26 -18.94
C VAL A 232 5.62 12.47 -19.32
N GLY A 233 5.51 12.05 -20.59
CA GLY A 233 4.40 11.25 -21.09
C GLY A 233 3.03 11.86 -20.78
N THR A 234 2.09 11.03 -20.32
CA THR A 234 0.73 11.44 -19.95
C THR A 234 0.62 12.12 -18.59
N ARG A 235 1.71 12.18 -17.80
CA ARG A 235 1.72 12.76 -16.44
C ARG A 235 2.03 14.26 -16.42
N GLY A 236 1.98 14.94 -17.58
CA GLY A 236 2.32 16.36 -17.73
C GLY A 236 1.67 17.27 -16.69
N GLY A 237 0.36 17.15 -16.47
CA GLY A 237 -0.37 18.01 -15.53
C GLY A 237 0.03 17.84 -14.05
N TYR A 238 0.49 16.65 -13.65
CA TYR A 238 1.04 16.42 -12.31
C TYR A 238 2.50 16.90 -12.23
N TYR A 239 3.29 16.60 -13.26
CA TYR A 239 4.72 16.91 -13.29
C TYR A 239 5.00 18.42 -13.32
N ASP A 240 4.16 19.19 -14.02
CA ASP A 240 4.25 20.65 -14.09
C ASP A 240 4.17 21.34 -12.71
N LYS A 241 3.39 20.75 -11.79
CA LYS A 241 3.24 21.27 -10.42
C LYS A 241 4.29 20.75 -9.44
N SER A 242 4.82 19.56 -9.68
CA SER A 242 5.75 18.88 -8.77
C SER A 242 7.21 19.16 -9.11
N GLY A 243 7.58 18.97 -10.37
CA GLY A 243 8.96 18.97 -10.86
C GLY A 243 9.80 17.82 -10.30
N ALA A 244 11.02 17.67 -10.82
CA ALA A 244 11.95 16.61 -10.40
C ALA A 244 12.25 16.63 -8.88
N ILE A 245 12.26 17.82 -8.26
CA ILE A 245 12.56 17.96 -6.83
C ILE A 245 11.52 17.24 -5.97
N ARG A 246 10.21 17.45 -6.21
CA ARG A 246 9.17 16.80 -5.41
C ARG A 246 8.86 15.38 -5.88
N ASP A 247 9.03 15.10 -7.17
CA ASP A 247 8.70 13.78 -7.70
C ASP A 247 9.77 12.73 -7.35
N MET A 248 11.05 13.13 -7.31
CA MET A 248 12.21 12.22 -7.18
C MET A 248 13.16 12.56 -6.03
N VAL A 249 13.55 13.84 -5.85
CA VAL A 249 14.62 14.17 -4.89
C VAL A 249 14.12 14.08 -3.45
N GLN A 250 13.01 14.74 -3.13
CA GLN A 250 12.51 14.88 -1.75
C GLN A 250 12.14 13.53 -1.10
N ASN A 251 11.79 12.52 -1.91
CA ASN A 251 11.35 11.21 -1.45
C ASN A 251 12.43 10.15 -1.67
N HIS A 252 12.75 9.79 -2.91
CA HIS A 252 13.53 8.61 -3.24
C HIS A 252 15.04 8.76 -3.01
N MET A 253 15.55 10.00 -2.96
CA MET A 253 16.98 10.30 -2.83
C MET A 253 17.40 10.76 -1.43
N MET A 254 16.44 11.08 -0.55
CA MET A 254 16.65 11.60 0.80
C MET A 254 16.39 10.52 1.85
#